data_AF-A0AAJ7BV44-F1
#
_entry.id   AF-A0AAJ7BV44-F1
#
_cell.length_a   1.000
_cell.length_b   1.000
_cell.length_c   1.000
_cell.angle_alpha   90.00
_cell.angle_beta   90.00
_cell.angle_gamma   90.00
#
_symmetry.space_group_name_H-M   'P 1'
#
loop_
_entity.id
_entity.type
_entity.pdbx_description
1 polymer ?
#
loop_
_entity_poly.entity_id
_entity_poly.type
_entity_poly.pdbx_seq_one_letter_code
_entity_poly.pdbx_strand_id
1 'polypeptide(L)'
;MQHITYSHWLPLILGTDTDELLQPYQGYDPTIDASIANVFATAALRFGHSLIQPRLERLDESFQSIPEGPLHLRDAFFSPWRLVDEGGVDPLIRGMFATAAKLKLPEQNLNVELTEQLFRTAHAVALDLAAMNVQRSRDHAIPGYLSWRQYCNMSHVETFEDLANEISDRKVRQKLRELYGHPGNIDVWVGGILEDQLPNAKVGPLFRCLLVEQFKRMRDGDRFWYENPSSFPPEQLAQIKQVTLARILCDNGDNVSRIQPDVFLLPNDNNPLGACNGIPTVDLRIWSDCCENCENRGNTVSRFKRHSAAKYSATNNLQQNDILDESNDCNDLKCFKQLLIESDMKTKKLTEQVGEISRRLEELMLRLEEVQKSK
;
A
#
# COMPACT_ATOMS: atom_id res chain seq x y z
N MET A 1 4.96 -1.40 7.37
CA MET A 1 3.50 -1.23 7.20
C MET A 1 2.80 -0.97 8.53
N GLN A 2 2.73 -1.93 9.47
CA GLN A 2 2.05 -1.73 10.78
C GLN A 2 2.45 -0.42 11.48
N HIS A 3 3.75 -0.16 11.65
CA HIS A 3 4.24 1.08 12.26
C HIS A 3 3.75 2.35 11.53
N ILE A 4 3.94 2.44 10.20
CA ILE A 4 3.48 3.58 9.39
C ILE A 4 1.95 3.78 9.52
N THR A 5 1.17 2.70 9.44
CA THR A 5 -0.29 2.77 9.53
C THR A 5 -0.73 3.32 10.89
N TYR A 6 -0.23 2.79 11.99
CA TYR A 6 -0.72 3.15 13.32
C TYR A 6 -0.09 4.43 13.89
N SER A 7 1.18 4.70 13.59
CA SER A 7 1.91 5.85 14.16
C SER A 7 1.86 7.10 13.29
N HIS A 8 1.66 6.98 11.97
CA HIS A 8 1.68 8.13 11.06
C HIS A 8 0.33 8.36 10.38
N TRP A 9 -0.29 7.31 9.83
CA TRP A 9 -1.50 7.48 9.02
C TRP A 9 -2.78 7.59 9.87
N LEU A 10 -3.01 6.67 10.81
CA LEU A 10 -4.23 6.63 11.62
C LEU A 10 -4.50 7.94 12.39
N PRO A 11 -3.49 8.59 13.02
CA PRO A 11 -3.72 9.87 13.70
C PRO A 11 -4.28 10.96 12.79
N LEU A 12 -3.88 10.97 11.51
CA LEU A 12 -4.38 11.93 10.52
C LEU A 12 -5.80 11.62 10.03
N ILE A 13 -6.23 10.36 10.14
CA ILE A 13 -7.58 9.93 9.77
C ILE A 13 -8.56 10.11 10.92
N LEU A 14 -8.16 9.72 12.13
CA LEU A 14 -9.04 9.62 13.30
C LEU A 14 -9.02 10.88 14.18
N GLY A 15 -8.04 11.78 14.02
CA GLY A 15 -7.91 13.01 14.78
C GLY A 15 -6.86 12.94 15.90
N THR A 16 -6.68 14.05 16.62
CA THR A 16 -5.57 14.25 17.58
C THR A 16 -5.62 13.36 18.82
N ASP A 17 -6.78 12.84 19.18
CA ASP A 17 -7.06 11.96 20.32
C ASP A 17 -6.98 10.46 19.94
N THR A 18 -6.32 10.13 18.83
CA THR A 18 -6.15 8.74 18.37
C THR A 18 -5.48 7.83 19.41
N ASP A 19 -4.49 8.33 20.15
CA ASP A 19 -3.82 7.55 21.19
C ASP A 19 -4.76 7.20 22.35
N GLU A 20 -5.69 8.10 22.69
CA GLU A 20 -6.73 7.85 23.69
C GLU A 20 -7.76 6.83 23.17
N LEU A 21 -8.14 6.91 21.89
CA LEU A 21 -9.09 5.97 21.30
C LEU A 21 -8.53 4.54 21.21
N LEU A 22 -7.30 4.40 20.71
CA LEU A 22 -6.68 3.09 20.52
C LEU A 22 -6.12 2.52 21.82
N GLN A 23 -5.80 3.38 22.79
CA GLN A 23 -5.09 3.07 24.03
C GLN A 23 -3.68 2.48 23.77
N PRO A 24 -2.74 2.57 24.72
CA PRO A 24 -1.45 1.92 24.58
C PRO A 24 -1.61 0.40 24.43
N TYR A 25 -0.82 -0.22 23.55
CA TYR A 25 -0.82 -1.67 23.35
C TYR A 25 -0.45 -2.40 24.65
N GLN A 26 -1.28 -3.37 25.06
CA GLN A 26 -1.13 -4.12 26.32
C GLN A 26 -0.56 -5.53 26.12
N GLY A 27 -0.25 -5.92 24.88
CA GLY A 27 0.12 -7.29 24.53
C GLY A 27 -0.94 -8.00 23.72
N TYR A 28 -0.57 -9.15 23.16
CA TYR A 28 -1.43 -9.97 22.33
C TYR A 28 -2.47 -10.71 23.19
N ASP A 29 -3.73 -10.61 22.81
CA ASP A 29 -4.84 -11.34 23.42
C ASP A 29 -5.42 -12.37 22.44
N PRO A 30 -5.23 -13.69 22.69
CA PRO A 30 -5.73 -14.74 21.80
C PRO A 30 -7.26 -14.89 21.81
N THR A 31 -7.98 -14.21 22.71
CA THR A 31 -9.44 -14.24 22.78
C THR A 31 -10.11 -13.20 21.86
N ILE A 32 -9.32 -12.25 21.33
CA ILE A 32 -9.80 -11.24 20.39
C ILE A 32 -9.88 -11.84 18.98
N ASP A 33 -11.04 -11.73 18.36
CA ASP A 33 -11.20 -12.03 16.95
C ASP A 33 -10.62 -10.89 16.10
N ALA A 34 -9.46 -11.11 15.47
CA ALA A 34 -8.81 -10.14 14.60
C ALA A 34 -9.36 -10.13 13.15
N SER A 35 -10.42 -10.89 12.85
CA SER A 35 -11.02 -10.93 11.52
C SER A 35 -11.57 -9.55 11.11
N ILE A 36 -11.60 -9.32 9.79
CA ILE A 36 -12.13 -8.09 9.23
C ILE A 36 -13.66 -8.15 9.24
N ALA A 37 -14.29 -7.24 9.96
CA ALA A 37 -15.72 -7.07 10.00
C ALA A 37 -16.27 -6.68 8.63
N ASN A 38 -17.41 -7.25 8.27
CA ASN A 38 -18.05 -6.99 6.98
C ASN A 38 -18.37 -5.49 6.78
N VAL A 39 -18.84 -4.80 7.82
CA VAL A 39 -19.10 -3.35 7.77
C VAL A 39 -17.84 -2.52 7.55
N PHE A 40 -16.70 -2.96 8.10
CA PHE A 40 -15.44 -2.25 7.95
C PHE A 40 -14.96 -2.30 6.49
N ALA A 41 -14.92 -3.50 5.90
CA ALA A 41 -14.47 -3.67 4.51
C ALA A 41 -15.47 -3.12 3.47
N THR A 42 -16.77 -3.23 3.76
CA THR A 42 -17.82 -2.88 2.80
C THR A 42 -18.21 -1.41 2.86
N ALA A 43 -18.07 -0.76 4.02
CA ALA A 43 -18.49 0.62 4.22
C ALA A 43 -17.39 1.50 4.83
N ALA A 44 -16.97 1.23 6.07
CA ALA A 44 -16.19 2.20 6.85
C ALA A 44 -14.85 2.56 6.18
N LEU A 45 -14.03 1.57 5.79
CA LEU A 45 -12.72 1.80 5.16
C LEU A 45 -12.84 2.45 3.76
N ARG A 46 -14.03 2.42 3.15
CA ARG A 46 -14.31 3.07 1.86
C ARG A 46 -14.52 4.59 1.99
N PHE A 47 -14.36 5.17 3.19
CA PHE A 47 -14.27 6.63 3.37
C PHE A 47 -13.21 7.24 2.45
N GLY A 48 -12.13 6.49 2.16
CA GLY A 48 -11.03 6.92 1.29
C GLY A 48 -11.48 7.33 -0.11
N HIS A 49 -12.61 6.83 -0.62
CA HIS A 49 -13.15 7.26 -1.91
C HIS A 49 -13.47 8.77 -1.97
N SER A 50 -13.74 9.40 -0.81
CA SER A 50 -13.97 10.85 -0.72
C SER A 50 -12.68 11.70 -0.83
N LEU A 51 -11.51 11.07 -0.68
CA LEU A 51 -10.19 11.70 -0.68
C LEU A 51 -9.49 11.66 -2.04
N ILE A 52 -10.06 10.91 -3.00
CA ILE A 52 -9.46 10.70 -4.32
C ILE A 52 -9.63 11.95 -5.19
N GLN A 53 -8.52 12.42 -5.74
CA GLN A 53 -8.49 13.51 -6.72
C GLN A 53 -8.90 13.04 -8.12
N PRO A 54 -9.50 13.90 -8.97
CA PRO A 54 -9.86 13.55 -10.33
C PRO A 54 -8.65 13.49 -11.29
N ARG A 55 -7.47 13.93 -10.84
CA ARG A 55 -6.22 13.89 -11.60
C ARG A 55 -5.07 13.47 -10.70
N LEU A 56 -4.12 12.75 -11.28
CA LEU A 56 -2.85 12.37 -10.69
C LEU A 56 -1.78 13.31 -11.25
N GLU A 57 -1.22 14.14 -10.38
CA GLU A 57 -0.11 15.01 -10.77
C GLU A 57 1.15 14.18 -11.01
N ARG A 58 1.92 14.54 -12.04
CA ARG A 58 3.16 13.87 -12.41
C ARG A 58 4.27 14.90 -12.46
N LEU A 59 5.22 14.80 -11.53
CA LEU A 59 6.18 15.87 -11.27
C LEU A 59 7.62 15.42 -11.51
N ASP A 60 8.43 16.29 -12.10
CA ASP A 60 9.87 16.10 -12.24
C ASP A 60 10.62 16.34 -10.91
N GLU A 61 11.96 16.26 -10.94
CA GLU A 61 12.83 16.48 -9.78
C GLU A 61 12.76 17.91 -9.21
N SER A 62 12.31 18.87 -10.02
CA SER A 62 12.10 20.26 -9.64
C SER A 62 10.65 20.54 -9.19
N PHE A 63 9.85 19.48 -9.01
CA PHE A 63 8.44 19.56 -8.64
C PHE A 63 7.59 20.33 -9.66
N GLN A 64 8.00 20.34 -10.92
CA GLN A 64 7.22 20.88 -12.05
C GLN A 64 6.56 19.73 -12.82
N SER A 65 5.47 20.01 -13.53
CA SER A 65 4.81 18.99 -14.36
C SER A 65 5.75 18.47 -15.44
N ILE A 66 5.79 17.14 -15.61
CA ILE A 66 6.50 16.50 -16.73
C ILE A 66 5.82 16.82 -18.08
N PRO A 67 6.47 16.62 -19.24
CA PRO A 67 5.89 16.92 -20.55
C PRO A 67 4.54 16.26 -20.84
N GLU A 68 4.29 15.07 -20.32
CA GLU A 68 3.03 14.33 -20.42
C GLU A 68 1.90 14.97 -19.60
N GLY A 69 2.24 15.88 -18.68
CA GLY A 69 1.30 16.63 -17.84
C GLY A 69 0.57 15.79 -16.80
N PRO A 70 -0.42 16.35 -16.09
CA PRO A 70 -1.23 15.59 -15.13
C PRO A 70 -2.08 14.52 -15.82
N LEU A 71 -2.24 13.36 -15.20
CA LEU A 71 -3.03 12.24 -15.72
C LEU A 71 -4.46 12.29 -15.16
N HIS A 72 -5.47 12.28 -16.02
CA HIS A 72 -6.86 12.12 -15.57
C HIS A 72 -7.08 10.75 -14.94
N LEU A 73 -7.84 10.69 -13.83
CA LEU A 73 -8.03 9.45 -13.10
C LEU A 73 -8.69 8.36 -13.95
N ARG A 74 -9.69 8.72 -14.79
CA ARG A 74 -10.32 7.76 -15.72
C ARG A 74 -9.33 7.05 -16.65
N ASP A 75 -8.23 7.73 -17.00
CA ASP A 75 -7.19 7.24 -17.93
C ASP A 75 -6.03 6.55 -17.20
N ALA A 76 -6.10 6.48 -15.86
CA ALA A 76 -5.13 5.81 -14.99
C ALA A 76 -5.58 4.40 -14.58
N PHE A 77 -6.85 4.03 -14.78
CA PHE A 77 -7.35 2.71 -14.44
C PHE A 77 -6.90 1.64 -15.45
N PHE A 78 -6.39 0.51 -14.94
CA PHE A 78 -5.93 -0.66 -15.72
C PHE A 78 -4.90 -0.34 -16.79
N SER A 79 -3.95 0.48 -16.37
CA SER A 79 -3.19 1.35 -17.23
C SER A 79 -1.71 1.29 -16.79
N PRO A 80 -1.03 0.13 -16.96
CA PRO A 80 0.36 -0.06 -16.52
C PRO A 80 1.43 0.43 -17.51
N TRP A 81 1.16 0.41 -18.82
CA TRP A 81 2.04 0.95 -19.88
C TRP A 81 2.58 2.36 -19.65
N ARG A 82 1.81 3.33 -19.12
CA ARG A 82 2.23 4.65 -18.65
C ARG A 82 3.37 4.61 -17.65
N LEU A 83 3.47 3.59 -16.81
CA LEU A 83 4.65 3.46 -15.94
C LEU A 83 5.90 3.12 -16.74
N VAL A 84 5.77 2.39 -17.84
CA VAL A 84 6.89 1.99 -18.70
C VAL A 84 7.26 3.10 -19.69
N ASP A 85 6.24 3.73 -20.28
CA ASP A 85 6.37 4.60 -21.44
C ASP A 85 6.32 6.09 -21.08
N GLU A 86 5.78 6.47 -19.92
CA GLU A 86 5.55 7.87 -19.51
C GLU A 86 6.29 8.25 -18.21
N GLY A 87 7.56 7.86 -18.11
CA GLY A 87 8.51 8.41 -17.12
C GLY A 87 8.67 7.65 -15.81
N GLY A 88 8.21 6.39 -15.73
CA GLY A 88 8.41 5.57 -14.53
C GLY A 88 7.40 5.83 -13.41
N VAL A 89 7.73 5.37 -12.21
CA VAL A 89 6.92 5.58 -11.00
C VAL A 89 7.20 6.91 -10.31
N ASP A 90 8.42 7.42 -10.45
CA ASP A 90 8.92 8.60 -9.74
C ASP A 90 8.05 9.85 -9.91
N PRO A 91 7.60 10.21 -11.13
CA PRO A 91 6.75 11.38 -11.28
C PRO A 91 5.43 11.29 -10.52
N LEU A 92 4.84 10.10 -10.47
CA LEU A 92 3.62 9.84 -9.71
C LEU A 92 3.90 9.84 -8.21
N ILE A 93 5.01 9.25 -7.75
CA ILE A 93 5.41 9.27 -6.34
C ILE A 93 5.57 10.72 -5.86
N ARG A 94 6.27 11.58 -6.62
CA ARG A 94 6.38 13.02 -6.30
C ARG A 94 5.01 13.68 -6.27
N GLY A 95 4.15 13.38 -7.23
CA GLY A 95 2.75 13.83 -7.22
C GLY A 95 2.00 13.44 -5.94
N MET A 96 2.14 12.19 -5.49
CA MET A 96 1.43 11.67 -4.32
C MET A 96 1.79 12.42 -3.03
N PHE A 97 3.07 12.72 -2.79
CA PHE A 97 3.49 13.39 -1.56
C PHE A 97 3.53 14.93 -1.68
N ALA A 98 3.53 15.50 -2.89
CA ALA A 98 3.59 16.95 -3.08
C ALA A 98 2.22 17.60 -3.30
N THR A 99 1.14 16.82 -3.46
CA THR A 99 -0.19 17.35 -3.82
C THR A 99 -1.26 16.93 -2.81
N ALA A 100 -2.25 17.79 -2.65
CA ALA A 100 -3.28 17.60 -1.64
C ALA A 100 -4.23 16.46 -2.05
N ALA A 101 -4.66 15.65 -1.07
CA ALA A 101 -5.86 14.84 -1.22
C ALA A 101 -7.09 15.72 -1.46
N LYS A 102 -8.15 15.14 -2.04
CA LYS A 102 -9.42 15.85 -2.23
C LYS A 102 -10.02 16.17 -0.86
N LEU A 103 -10.44 17.43 -0.68
CA LEU A 103 -11.24 17.82 0.48
C LEU A 103 -12.68 17.30 0.33
N LYS A 104 -13.19 16.66 1.38
CA LYS A 104 -14.60 16.23 1.45
C LYS A 104 -15.44 17.39 1.96
N LEU A 105 -16.40 17.85 1.16
CA LEU A 105 -17.37 18.87 1.54
C LEU A 105 -18.78 18.24 1.61
N PRO A 106 -19.72 18.78 2.40
CA PRO A 106 -21.04 18.18 2.60
C PRO A 106 -21.78 17.84 1.29
N GLU A 107 -21.79 18.78 0.34
CA GLU A 107 -22.42 18.60 -0.98
C GLU A 107 -21.46 18.02 -2.06
N GLN A 108 -20.17 17.81 -1.76
CA GLN A 108 -19.16 17.36 -2.72
C GLN A 108 -18.31 16.20 -2.17
N ASN A 109 -18.92 15.02 -2.10
CA ASN A 109 -18.31 13.83 -1.51
C ASN A 109 -17.32 13.14 -2.47
N LEU A 110 -17.80 12.69 -3.63
CA LEU A 110 -16.99 12.05 -4.67
C LEU A 110 -16.93 12.94 -5.92
N ASN A 111 -15.85 12.80 -6.70
CA ASN A 111 -15.66 13.53 -7.94
C ASN A 111 -16.23 12.73 -9.15
N VAL A 112 -16.47 13.42 -10.26
CA VAL A 112 -17.10 12.83 -11.47
C VAL A 112 -16.30 11.70 -12.11
N GLU A 113 -14.99 11.62 -11.90
CA GLU A 113 -14.17 10.52 -12.41
C GLU A 113 -14.57 9.18 -11.75
N LEU A 114 -15.11 9.24 -10.52
CA LEU A 114 -15.53 8.08 -9.75
C LEU A 114 -17.02 7.77 -9.89
N THR A 115 -17.87 8.76 -10.17
CA THR A 115 -19.33 8.55 -10.26
C THR A 115 -19.83 8.37 -11.69
N GLU A 116 -19.14 8.92 -12.69
CA GLU A 116 -19.62 8.91 -14.08
C GLU A 116 -18.63 8.28 -15.08
N GLN A 117 -17.39 8.04 -14.66
CA GLN A 117 -16.30 7.65 -15.56
C GLN A 117 -15.49 6.47 -15.02
N LEU A 118 -15.95 5.80 -13.96
CA LEU A 118 -15.19 4.73 -13.33
C LEU A 118 -14.96 3.60 -14.34
N PHE A 119 -13.69 3.25 -14.53
CA PHE A 119 -13.23 2.18 -15.41
C PHE A 119 -13.70 2.29 -16.87
N ARG A 120 -13.90 3.51 -17.38
CA ARG A 120 -14.33 3.75 -18.76
C ARG A 120 -13.44 3.07 -19.83
N THR A 121 -12.14 2.92 -19.56
CA THR A 121 -11.19 2.25 -20.46
C THR A 121 -11.27 0.73 -20.41
N ALA A 122 -11.81 0.14 -19.34
CA ALA A 122 -11.84 -1.31 -19.12
C ALA A 122 -13.24 -1.95 -19.25
N HIS A 123 -14.30 -1.14 -19.27
CA HIS A 123 -15.68 -1.61 -19.40
C HIS A 123 -16.40 -0.95 -20.58
N ALA A 124 -17.37 -1.68 -21.15
CA ALA A 124 -18.21 -1.16 -22.23
C ALA A 124 -19.07 0.05 -21.80
N VAL A 125 -19.36 0.17 -20.50
CA VAL A 125 -20.11 1.28 -19.89
C VAL A 125 -19.33 1.74 -18.67
N ALA A 126 -19.20 3.06 -18.51
CA ALA A 126 -18.60 3.64 -17.31
C ALA A 126 -19.47 3.32 -16.08
N LEU A 127 -18.83 3.02 -14.96
CA LEU A 127 -19.49 2.67 -13.71
C LEU A 127 -19.58 3.88 -12.77
N ASP A 128 -20.41 3.74 -11.74
CA ASP A 128 -20.53 4.68 -10.63
C ASP A 128 -20.08 4.01 -9.32
N LEU A 129 -18.93 4.43 -8.78
CA LEU A 129 -18.38 3.89 -7.55
C LEU A 129 -19.29 4.14 -6.34
N ALA A 130 -19.98 5.28 -6.28
CA ALA A 130 -20.91 5.58 -5.20
C ALA A 130 -22.12 4.64 -5.25
N ALA A 131 -22.73 4.49 -6.42
CA ALA A 131 -23.83 3.54 -6.61
C ALA A 131 -23.41 2.10 -6.32
N MET A 132 -22.18 1.71 -6.72
CA MET A 132 -21.62 0.40 -6.40
C MET A 132 -21.43 0.20 -4.89
N ASN A 133 -21.00 1.20 -4.13
CA ASN A 133 -20.86 1.08 -2.67
C ASN A 133 -22.22 0.91 -1.99
N VAL A 134 -23.24 1.65 -2.44
CA VAL A 134 -24.62 1.50 -1.98
C VAL A 134 -25.11 0.09 -2.28
N GLN A 135 -25.00 -0.36 -3.53
CA GLN A 135 -25.47 -1.67 -3.94
C GLN A 135 -24.70 -2.80 -3.25
N ARG A 136 -23.38 -2.65 -3.03
CA ARG A 136 -22.57 -3.63 -2.30
C ARG A 136 -22.94 -3.73 -0.83
N SER A 137 -23.30 -2.62 -0.20
CA SER A 137 -23.79 -2.63 1.19
C SER A 137 -25.08 -3.46 1.31
N ARG A 138 -25.98 -3.35 0.33
CA ARG A 138 -27.23 -4.12 0.24
C ARG A 138 -26.99 -5.60 -0.07
N ASP A 139 -26.10 -5.88 -1.03
CA ASP A 139 -25.64 -7.23 -1.39
C ASP A 139 -25.08 -7.99 -0.16
N HIS A 140 -24.26 -7.31 0.64
CA HIS A 140 -23.68 -7.86 1.87
C HIS A 140 -24.65 -7.84 3.06
N ALA A 141 -25.90 -7.45 2.86
CA ALA A 141 -26.94 -7.33 3.89
C ALA A 141 -26.46 -6.54 5.13
N ILE A 142 -25.69 -5.47 4.91
CA ILE A 142 -25.19 -4.65 6.00
C ILE A 142 -26.37 -3.91 6.64
N PRO A 143 -26.53 -3.96 7.98
CA PRO A 143 -27.55 -3.20 8.66
C PRO A 143 -27.50 -1.71 8.32
N GLY A 144 -28.67 -1.07 8.36
CA GLY A 144 -28.80 0.36 8.08
C GLY A 144 -28.00 1.23 9.05
N TYR A 145 -27.82 2.49 8.66
CA TYR A 145 -27.07 3.51 9.37
C TYR A 145 -27.42 3.59 10.87
N LEU A 146 -28.71 3.55 11.23
CA LEU A 146 -29.14 3.67 12.63
C LEU A 146 -28.72 2.49 13.51
N SER A 147 -28.65 1.27 12.96
CA SER A 147 -28.18 0.10 13.71
C SER A 147 -26.72 0.26 14.12
N TRP A 148 -25.89 0.83 13.24
CA TRP A 148 -24.49 1.09 13.54
C TRP A 148 -24.29 2.31 14.44
N ARG A 149 -25.15 3.33 14.35
CA ARG A 149 -25.20 4.41 15.35
C ARG A 149 -25.48 3.86 16.75
N GLN A 150 -26.45 2.95 16.88
CA GLN A 150 -26.76 2.31 18.15
C GLN A 150 -25.58 1.47 18.66
N TYR A 151 -24.93 0.69 17.79
CA TYR A 151 -23.71 -0.05 18.13
C TYR A 151 -22.61 0.88 18.68
N CYS A 152 -22.43 2.05 18.07
CA CYS A 152 -21.48 3.07 18.48
C CYS A 152 -21.97 3.98 19.62
N ASN A 153 -23.07 3.63 20.28
CA ASN A 153 -23.65 4.39 21.40
C ASN A 153 -23.91 5.88 21.07
N MET A 154 -24.33 6.14 19.83
CA MET A 154 -24.66 7.48 19.35
C MET A 154 -26.12 7.85 19.70
N SER A 155 -26.47 9.13 19.55
CA SER A 155 -27.82 9.61 19.82
C SER A 155 -28.87 8.90 18.97
N HIS A 156 -30.03 8.69 19.59
CA HIS A 156 -31.22 8.14 18.95
C HIS A 156 -31.78 9.11 17.90
N VAL A 157 -32.34 8.56 16.82
CA VAL A 157 -32.81 9.31 15.64
C VAL A 157 -34.17 8.79 15.22
N GLU A 158 -35.17 9.67 15.21
CA GLU A 158 -36.50 9.40 14.67
C GLU A 158 -36.73 10.15 13.35
N THR A 159 -36.17 11.35 13.23
CA THR A 159 -36.33 12.23 12.08
C THR A 159 -34.99 12.63 11.50
N PHE A 160 -34.97 13.06 10.23
CA PHE A 160 -33.76 13.62 9.63
C PHE A 160 -33.26 14.89 10.33
N GLU A 161 -34.09 15.58 11.13
CA GLU A 161 -33.62 16.75 11.89
C GLU A 161 -32.76 16.35 13.09
N ASP A 162 -32.96 15.15 13.66
CA ASP A 162 -32.16 14.65 14.78
C ASP A 162 -30.70 14.39 14.38
N LEU A 163 -30.43 14.30 13.07
CA LEU A 163 -29.09 14.17 12.49
C LEU A 163 -28.35 15.50 12.36
N ALA A 164 -28.91 16.63 12.82
CA ALA A 164 -28.30 17.96 12.65
C ALA A 164 -26.90 18.10 13.27
N ASN A 165 -26.59 17.31 14.31
CA ASN A 165 -25.30 17.37 14.98
C ASN A 165 -24.20 16.65 14.19
N GLU A 166 -24.53 15.55 13.51
CA GLU A 166 -23.55 14.80 12.72
C GLU A 166 -23.59 15.17 11.23
N ILE A 167 -24.71 15.67 10.71
CA ILE A 167 -24.87 16.15 9.34
C ILE A 167 -25.43 17.57 9.41
N SER A 168 -24.56 18.57 9.61
CA SER A 168 -25.00 19.95 9.82
C SER A 168 -25.76 20.54 8.63
N ASP A 169 -25.36 20.17 7.40
CA ASP A 169 -25.94 20.70 6.17
C ASP A 169 -27.42 20.27 6.02
N ARG A 170 -28.31 21.27 6.10
CA ARG A 170 -29.76 21.06 5.99
C ARG A 170 -30.18 20.57 4.61
N LYS A 171 -29.51 20.96 3.53
CA LYS A 171 -29.84 20.50 2.17
C LYS A 171 -29.51 19.01 2.02
N VAL A 172 -28.38 18.57 2.57
CA VAL A 172 -28.01 17.14 2.60
C VAL A 172 -29.09 16.33 3.33
N ARG A 173 -29.51 16.78 4.52
CA ARG A 173 -30.58 16.12 5.29
C ARG A 173 -31.93 16.12 4.56
N GLN A 174 -32.29 17.22 3.90
CA GLN A 174 -33.47 17.30 3.05
C GLN A 174 -33.39 16.31 1.88
N LYS A 175 -32.21 16.17 1.25
CA LYS A 175 -32.03 15.22 0.14
C LYS A 175 -32.13 13.77 0.60
N LEU A 176 -31.57 13.45 1.77
CA LEU A 176 -31.74 12.14 2.39
C LEU A 176 -33.22 11.84 2.65
N ARG A 177 -33.99 12.81 3.14
CA ARG A 177 -35.44 12.68 3.34
C ARG A 177 -36.18 12.35 2.05
N GLU A 178 -35.87 13.05 0.96
CA GLU A 178 -36.47 12.81 -0.36
C GLU A 178 -36.16 11.42 -0.91
N LEU A 179 -34.93 10.91 -0.70
CA LEU A 179 -34.46 9.67 -1.30
C LEU A 179 -34.82 8.42 -0.47
N TYR A 180 -34.69 8.50 0.86
CA TYR A 180 -34.83 7.35 1.75
C TYR A 180 -36.19 7.27 2.45
N GLY A 181 -36.94 8.38 2.52
CA GLY A 181 -38.23 8.49 3.20
C GLY A 181 -38.14 8.46 4.73
N HIS A 182 -37.34 7.56 5.29
CA HIS A 182 -37.13 7.38 6.73
C HIS A 182 -35.62 7.24 7.05
N PRO A 183 -35.10 7.84 8.14
CA PRO A 183 -33.67 7.76 8.48
C PRO A 183 -33.17 6.31 8.68
N GLY A 184 -34.04 5.42 9.15
CA GLY A 184 -33.75 3.99 9.30
C GLY A 184 -33.41 3.25 8.01
N ASN A 185 -33.74 3.81 6.84
CA ASN A 185 -33.45 3.19 5.55
C ASN A 185 -32.09 3.59 4.96
N ILE A 186 -31.37 4.51 5.60
CA ILE A 186 -30.09 5.02 5.08
C ILE A 186 -29.07 3.87 5.07
N ASP A 187 -28.45 3.61 3.92
CA ASP A 187 -27.33 2.68 3.80
C ASP A 187 -26.13 3.20 4.63
N VAL A 188 -25.47 2.33 5.40
CA VAL A 188 -24.40 2.75 6.33
C VAL A 188 -23.28 3.53 5.66
N TRP A 189 -22.90 3.17 4.41
CA TRP A 189 -21.86 3.89 3.68
C TRP A 189 -22.27 5.34 3.38
N VAL A 190 -23.53 5.55 3.00
CA VAL A 190 -24.07 6.89 2.71
C VAL A 190 -24.15 7.71 3.99
N GLY A 191 -24.69 7.15 5.06
CA GLY A 191 -24.78 7.82 6.35
C GLY A 191 -23.40 8.26 6.86
N GLY A 192 -22.44 7.33 6.95
CA GLY A 192 -21.10 7.62 7.46
C GLY A 192 -20.26 8.55 6.57
N ILE A 193 -20.43 8.52 5.24
CA ILE A 193 -19.79 9.50 4.34
C ILE A 193 -20.36 10.90 4.56
N LEU A 194 -21.68 11.02 4.77
CA LEU A 194 -22.34 12.33 4.85
C LEU A 194 -22.13 13.04 6.18
N GLU A 195 -21.71 12.34 7.23
CA GLU A 195 -21.33 12.96 8.49
C GLU A 195 -20.19 13.97 8.32
N ASP A 196 -20.26 15.05 9.08
CA ASP A 196 -19.23 16.08 9.15
C ASP A 196 -17.93 15.49 9.70
N GLN A 197 -16.81 15.85 9.08
CA GLN A 197 -15.50 15.40 9.53
C GLN A 197 -15.20 16.00 10.90
N LEU A 198 -14.79 15.15 11.84
CA LEU A 198 -14.40 15.61 13.17
C LEU A 198 -13.14 16.53 13.08
N PRO A 199 -12.92 17.41 14.07
CA PRO A 199 -11.75 18.27 14.09
C PRO A 199 -10.45 17.48 13.92
N ASN A 200 -9.61 17.90 12.97
CA ASN A 200 -8.34 17.24 12.61
C ASN A 200 -8.47 15.78 12.13
N ALA A 201 -9.68 15.27 11.88
CA ALA A 201 -9.93 13.96 11.32
C ALA A 201 -10.30 14.04 9.84
N LYS A 202 -10.47 12.88 9.19
CA LYS A 202 -10.99 12.75 7.82
C LYS A 202 -12.32 12.01 7.74
N VAL A 203 -12.89 11.65 8.89
CA VAL A 203 -14.14 10.89 9.01
C VAL A 203 -15.06 11.51 10.05
N GLY A 204 -16.35 11.25 9.92
CA GLY A 204 -17.35 11.57 10.93
C GLY A 204 -17.39 10.56 12.09
N PRO A 205 -18.19 10.83 13.12
CA PRO A 205 -18.27 10.04 14.34
C PRO A 205 -18.51 8.54 14.12
N LEU A 206 -19.40 8.14 13.21
CA LEU A 206 -19.75 6.74 13.00
C LEU A 206 -18.56 5.96 12.41
N PHE A 207 -17.99 6.47 11.31
CA PHE A 207 -16.83 5.80 10.70
C PHE A 207 -15.63 5.82 11.62
N ARG A 208 -15.43 6.87 12.43
CA ARG A 208 -14.39 6.88 13.45
C ARG A 208 -14.55 5.72 14.45
N CYS A 209 -15.75 5.53 14.99
CA CYS A 209 -16.04 4.40 15.89
C CYS A 209 -15.72 3.05 15.23
N LEU A 210 -16.23 2.80 14.01
CA LEU A 210 -16.03 1.53 13.30
C LEU A 210 -14.56 1.28 12.91
N LEU A 211 -13.82 2.33 12.55
CA LEU A 211 -12.39 2.23 12.26
C LEU A 211 -11.60 1.93 13.53
N VAL A 212 -11.84 2.66 14.62
CA VAL A 212 -11.15 2.45 15.91
C VAL A 212 -11.35 1.02 16.41
N GLU A 213 -12.59 0.53 16.40
CA GLU A 213 -12.91 -0.83 16.84
C GLU A 213 -12.12 -1.88 16.04
N GLN A 214 -12.13 -1.77 14.70
CA GLN A 214 -11.44 -2.73 13.85
C GLN A 214 -9.91 -2.64 13.99
N PHE A 215 -9.33 -1.44 13.97
CA PHE A 215 -7.88 -1.26 14.09
C PHE A 215 -7.39 -1.73 15.47
N LYS A 216 -8.16 -1.50 16.54
CA LYS A 216 -7.81 -2.02 17.86
C LYS A 216 -7.82 -3.55 17.88
N ARG A 217 -8.86 -4.19 17.34
CA ARG A 217 -8.93 -5.67 17.26
C ARG A 217 -7.82 -6.27 16.41
N MET A 218 -7.50 -5.67 15.27
CA MET A 218 -6.41 -6.12 14.41
C MET A 218 -5.05 -6.01 15.09
N ARG A 219 -4.83 -4.97 15.91
CA ARG A 219 -3.60 -4.82 16.70
C ARG A 219 -3.52 -5.82 17.84
N ASP A 220 -4.56 -5.86 18.67
CA ASP A 220 -4.54 -6.59 19.94
C ASP A 220 -4.70 -8.11 19.73
N GLY A 221 -5.36 -8.53 18.65
CA GLY A 221 -5.51 -9.94 18.26
C GLY A 221 -4.47 -10.47 17.27
N ASP A 222 -3.43 -9.69 16.93
CA ASP A 222 -2.35 -10.15 16.04
C ASP A 222 -1.14 -10.65 16.85
N ARG A 223 -0.94 -11.97 16.83
CA ARG A 223 0.22 -12.61 17.47
C ARG A 223 1.56 -12.09 16.93
N PHE A 224 1.60 -11.62 15.69
CA PHE A 224 2.79 -11.08 15.04
C PHE A 224 2.80 -9.55 14.97
N TRP A 225 1.99 -8.88 15.79
CA TRP A 225 2.08 -7.43 15.96
C TRP A 225 3.54 -7.03 16.26
N TYR A 226 4.05 -6.02 15.55
CA TYR A 226 5.49 -5.69 15.59
C TYR A 226 5.99 -5.25 16.97
N GLU A 227 5.12 -4.77 17.86
CA GLU A 227 5.49 -4.43 19.25
C GLU A 227 5.25 -5.56 20.24
N ASN A 228 4.74 -6.72 19.80
CA ASN A 228 4.70 -7.90 20.64
C ASN A 228 6.15 -8.29 21.00
N PRO A 229 6.50 -8.46 22.30
CA PRO A 229 7.85 -8.84 22.72
C PRO A 229 8.40 -10.12 22.09
N SER A 230 7.50 -11.00 21.61
CA SER A 230 7.89 -12.23 20.90
C SER A 230 8.24 -12.04 19.42
N SER A 231 7.94 -10.86 18.84
CA SER A 231 8.15 -10.57 17.41
C SER A 231 9.55 -10.05 17.12
N PHE A 232 10.03 -9.08 17.91
CA PHE A 232 11.34 -8.45 17.73
C PHE A 232 12.02 -8.17 19.08
N PRO A 233 13.33 -8.40 19.21
CA PRO A 233 14.13 -7.87 20.31
C PRO A 233 14.05 -6.34 20.40
N PRO A 234 14.23 -5.74 21.60
CA PRO A 234 14.12 -4.30 21.80
C PRO A 234 14.99 -3.44 20.85
N GLU A 235 16.20 -3.90 20.54
CA GLU A 235 17.12 -3.24 19.63
C GLU A 235 16.60 -3.20 18.18
N GLN A 236 15.97 -4.28 17.72
CA GLN A 236 15.34 -4.34 16.40
C GLN A 236 14.08 -3.47 16.37
N LEU A 237 13.27 -3.49 17.44
CA LEU A 237 12.09 -2.65 17.56
C LEU A 237 12.43 -1.16 17.54
N ALA A 238 13.54 -0.76 18.19
CA ALA A 238 14.03 0.61 18.16
C ALA A 238 14.39 1.09 16.75
N GLN A 239 14.90 0.19 15.90
CA GLN A 239 15.17 0.49 14.48
C GLN A 239 13.89 0.57 13.65
N ILE A 240 12.92 -0.34 13.89
CA ILE A 240 11.61 -0.31 13.18
C ILE A 240 10.86 1.00 13.46
N LYS A 241 10.89 1.49 14.69
CA LYS A 241 10.20 2.73 15.11
C LYS A 241 10.81 4.02 14.54
N GLN A 242 11.94 3.93 13.84
CA GLN A 242 12.54 5.06 13.11
C GLN A 242 12.05 5.13 11.65
N VAL A 243 11.36 4.10 11.16
CA VAL A 243 10.91 4.01 9.76
C VAL A 243 9.82 5.03 9.48
N THR A 244 10.06 5.90 8.50
CA THR A 244 9.04 6.74 7.89
C THR A 244 8.72 6.26 6.47
N LEU A 245 7.51 6.57 5.97
CA LEU A 245 7.22 6.33 4.55
C LEU A 245 8.12 7.18 3.65
N ALA A 246 8.55 8.37 4.12
CA ALA A 246 9.54 9.19 3.43
C ALA A 246 10.85 8.43 3.17
N ARG A 247 11.38 7.72 4.17
CA ARG A 247 12.60 6.92 4.03
C ARG A 247 12.44 5.82 2.99
N ILE A 248 11.31 5.10 3.03
CA ILE A 248 10.99 4.05 2.07
C ILE A 248 10.98 4.61 0.65
N LEU A 249 10.35 5.77 0.43
CA LEU A 249 10.31 6.40 -0.89
C LEU A 249 11.70 6.87 -1.36
N CYS A 250 12.52 7.41 -0.46
CA CYS A 250 13.91 7.79 -0.80
C CYS A 250 14.81 6.58 -1.12
N ASP A 251 14.61 5.43 -0.45
CA ASP A 251 15.44 4.23 -0.69
C ASP A 251 15.06 3.48 -1.97
N ASN A 252 13.83 3.67 -2.46
CA ASN A 252 13.27 2.87 -3.56
C ASN A 252 12.85 3.70 -4.79
N GLY A 253 12.91 5.04 -4.73
CA GLY A 253 12.75 5.90 -5.89
C GLY A 253 14.06 6.02 -6.67
N ASP A 254 13.99 6.06 -7.99
CA ASP A 254 15.20 6.10 -8.84
C ASP A 254 15.89 7.48 -8.76
N ASN A 255 15.08 8.55 -8.72
CA ASN A 255 15.45 9.96 -8.73
C ASN A 255 14.65 10.78 -7.70
N VAL A 256 14.18 10.16 -6.61
CA VAL A 256 13.55 10.87 -5.48
C VAL A 256 14.64 11.37 -4.54
N SER A 257 15.15 12.58 -4.78
CA SER A 257 16.24 13.19 -4.00
C SER A 257 15.77 14.14 -2.91
N ARG A 258 14.56 14.68 -3.04
CA ARG A 258 13.95 15.63 -2.11
C ARG A 258 12.59 15.15 -1.63
N ILE A 259 12.36 15.21 -0.32
CA ILE A 259 11.13 14.76 0.33
C ILE A 259 10.95 15.47 1.68
N GLN A 260 9.71 15.59 2.14
CA GLN A 260 9.40 16.02 3.50
C GLN A 260 9.40 14.83 4.48
N PRO A 261 9.72 15.04 5.78
CA PRO A 261 9.74 13.97 6.78
C PRO A 261 8.43 13.19 6.91
N ASP A 262 7.28 13.87 6.88
CA ASP A 262 5.95 13.24 6.88
C ASP A 262 5.25 13.45 5.53
N VAL A 263 5.23 12.40 4.71
CA VAL A 263 4.66 12.42 3.36
C VAL A 263 3.13 12.43 3.32
N PHE A 264 2.46 12.20 4.46
CA PHE A 264 1.01 12.33 4.53
C PHE A 264 0.57 13.79 4.69
N LEU A 265 1.51 14.69 5.02
CA LEU A 265 1.31 16.12 5.16
C LEU A 265 2.00 16.88 4.03
N LEU A 266 1.36 17.94 3.56
CA LEU A 266 1.97 18.83 2.58
C LEU A 266 3.18 19.55 3.18
N PRO A 267 4.19 19.89 2.35
CA PRO A 267 5.33 20.66 2.80
C PRO A 267 4.92 22.00 3.44
N ASN A 268 5.51 22.30 4.59
CA ASN A 268 5.37 23.58 5.31
C ASN A 268 6.60 23.80 6.21
N ASP A 269 6.62 24.87 7.00
CA ASP A 269 7.77 25.22 7.85
C ASP A 269 8.17 24.10 8.85
N ASN A 270 7.20 23.35 9.37
CA ASN A 270 7.42 22.24 10.30
C ASN A 270 7.61 20.88 9.60
N ASN A 271 7.36 20.81 8.30
CA ASN A 271 7.50 19.61 7.47
C ASN A 271 8.15 19.99 6.13
N PRO A 272 9.37 20.57 6.12
CA PRO A 272 9.92 21.18 4.93
C PRO A 272 10.38 20.12 3.93
N LEU A 273 10.32 20.47 2.64
CA LEU A 273 10.86 19.65 1.57
C LEU A 273 12.40 19.69 1.59
N GLY A 274 13.01 18.67 2.18
CA GLY A 274 14.46 18.55 2.39
C GLY A 274 15.12 17.49 1.49
N ALA A 275 16.43 17.28 1.66
CA ALA A 275 17.15 16.22 0.96
C ALA A 275 16.92 14.86 1.64
N CYS A 276 16.85 13.78 0.86
CA CYS A 276 16.69 12.41 1.36
C CYS A 276 17.77 11.97 2.36
N ASN A 277 18.98 12.53 2.30
CA ASN A 277 20.05 12.25 3.26
C ASN A 277 19.72 12.74 4.69
N GLY A 278 18.79 13.69 4.83
CA GLY A 278 18.30 14.15 6.13
C GLY A 278 17.22 13.25 6.75
N ILE A 279 16.72 12.26 6.02
CA ILE A 279 15.71 11.32 6.52
C ILE A 279 16.41 10.11 7.16
N PRO A 280 16.16 9.82 8.46
CA PRO A 280 16.79 8.71 9.18
C PRO A 280 16.65 7.36 8.47
N THR A 281 17.72 6.57 8.50
CA THR A 281 17.79 5.22 7.92
C THR A 281 17.68 4.14 8.99
N VAL A 282 17.12 3.00 8.63
CA VAL A 282 17.11 1.80 9.49
C VAL A 282 18.48 1.14 9.47
N ASP A 283 19.04 0.88 10.65
CA ASP A 283 20.26 0.07 10.76
C ASP A 283 19.94 -1.43 10.74
N LEU A 284 20.10 -2.05 9.56
CA LEU A 284 19.87 -3.48 9.37
C LEU A 284 20.98 -4.37 9.94
N ARG A 285 22.09 -3.81 10.44
CA ARG A 285 23.13 -4.60 11.13
C ARG A 285 22.59 -5.22 12.41
N ILE A 286 21.52 -4.67 12.99
CA ILE A 286 20.86 -5.23 14.19
C ILE A 286 20.17 -6.58 13.89
N TRP A 287 19.97 -6.92 12.61
CA TRP A 287 19.49 -8.24 12.19
C TRP A 287 20.62 -9.20 11.82
N SER A 288 21.89 -8.80 11.95
CA SER A 288 22.99 -9.72 11.71
C SER A 288 23.11 -10.71 12.86
N ASP A 289 22.90 -11.99 12.58
CA ASP A 289 23.29 -13.04 13.50
C ASP A 289 24.83 -13.07 13.57
N CYS A 290 25.39 -12.94 14.77
CA CYS A 290 26.82 -13.16 14.98
C CYS A 290 27.16 -14.59 14.51
N CYS A 291 28.04 -14.72 13.52
CA CYS A 291 28.63 -15.99 13.14
C CYS A 291 29.69 -16.40 14.17
N GLU A 292 29.30 -16.71 15.40
CA GLU A 292 30.20 -17.34 16.36
C GLU A 292 29.97 -18.86 16.36
N ASN A 293 30.98 -19.58 15.86
CA ASN A 293 31.10 -21.04 15.65
C ASN A 293 30.67 -21.62 14.29
N CYS A 294 31.33 -21.18 13.20
CA CYS A 294 31.50 -22.02 12.00
C CYS A 294 32.61 -23.08 12.14
N GLU A 295 33.01 -23.42 13.36
CA GLU A 295 33.79 -24.64 13.62
C GLU A 295 32.84 -25.83 13.82
N ASN A 296 32.19 -26.26 12.74
CA ASN A 296 31.87 -27.67 12.59
C ASN A 296 31.83 -28.05 11.11
N ARG A 297 32.80 -28.89 10.76
CA ARG A 297 33.05 -29.54 9.49
C ARG A 297 31.77 -30.03 8.81
N GLY A 298 31.61 -29.74 7.51
CA GLY A 298 30.97 -30.71 6.60
C GLY A 298 29.73 -30.31 5.81
N ASN A 299 29.26 -29.06 5.79
CA ASN A 299 28.16 -28.66 4.90
C ASN A 299 28.50 -27.43 4.06
N THR A 300 28.99 -27.69 2.85
CA THR A 300 29.26 -26.71 1.80
C THR A 300 27.94 -26.13 1.28
N VAL A 301 27.46 -25.06 1.90
CA VAL A 301 26.68 -24.04 1.19
C VAL A 301 27.51 -22.78 1.20
N SER A 302 28.38 -22.64 0.20
CA SER A 302 29.14 -21.43 -0.05
C SER A 302 28.18 -20.28 -0.35
N ARG A 303 27.82 -19.50 0.68
CA ARG A 303 27.20 -18.19 0.49
C ARG A 303 28.31 -17.20 0.14
N PHE A 304 28.54 -17.03 -1.16
CA PHE A 304 29.22 -15.84 -1.67
C PHE A 304 28.49 -14.60 -1.13
N LYS A 305 29.21 -13.75 -0.39
CA LYS A 305 28.76 -12.38 -0.10
C LYS A 305 28.50 -11.72 -1.45
N ARG A 306 27.24 -11.44 -1.78
CA ARG A 306 26.94 -10.53 -2.90
C ARG A 306 27.46 -9.15 -2.49
N HIS A 307 28.32 -8.56 -3.32
CA HIS A 307 28.91 -7.23 -3.14
C HIS A 307 27.89 -6.07 -3.00
N SER A 308 26.59 -6.34 -3.07
CA SER A 308 25.53 -5.35 -2.87
C SER A 308 25.40 -4.82 -1.43
N ALA A 309 26.05 -5.44 -0.44
CA ALA A 309 26.10 -4.92 0.94
C ALA A 309 27.02 -3.69 1.10
N ALA A 310 27.85 -3.35 0.11
CA ALA A 310 28.70 -2.16 0.17
C ALA A 310 27.91 -0.84 0.16
N LYS A 311 26.65 -0.84 -0.30
CA LYS A 311 25.78 0.35 -0.26
C LYS A 311 25.34 0.74 1.15
N TYR A 312 25.45 -0.16 2.14
CA TYR A 312 24.98 0.06 3.51
C TYR A 312 26.12 0.12 4.54
N SER A 313 27.38 0.18 4.09
CA SER A 313 28.51 0.37 5.01
C SER A 313 28.77 1.86 5.20
N ALA A 314 28.50 2.36 6.40
CA ALA A 314 28.92 3.68 6.83
C ALA A 314 30.45 3.79 6.72
N THR A 315 30.91 4.73 5.89
CA THR A 315 32.33 5.08 5.78
C THR A 315 32.84 5.64 7.10
N ASN A 316 33.63 4.83 7.82
CA ASN A 316 34.52 5.31 8.86
C ASN A 316 35.97 5.23 8.35
N ASN A 317 36.59 6.41 8.25
CA ASN A 317 38.01 6.58 8.01
C ASN A 317 38.82 5.97 9.15
N LEU A 318 39.43 4.81 8.93
CA LEU A 318 40.60 4.36 9.67
C LEU A 318 41.56 3.69 8.69
N GLN A 319 42.77 4.25 8.60
CA GLN A 319 43.93 3.64 7.97
C GLN A 319 44.17 2.27 8.60
N GLN A 320 44.16 1.20 7.81
CA GLN A 320 44.83 -0.02 8.22
C GLN A 320 45.39 -0.78 7.02
N ASN A 321 46.66 -1.12 7.20
CA ASN A 321 47.61 -1.64 6.23
C ASN A 321 47.20 -3.00 5.66
N ASP A 322 47.74 -3.24 4.46
CA ASP A 322 47.83 -4.50 3.76
C ASP A 322 48.00 -5.72 4.68
N ILE A 323 47.04 -6.63 4.61
CA ILE A 323 47.26 -8.06 4.87
C ILE A 323 46.65 -8.81 3.69
N LEU A 324 47.53 -9.36 2.86
CA LEU A 324 47.23 -10.33 1.83
C LEU A 324 46.59 -11.56 2.48
N ASP A 325 45.33 -11.83 2.16
CA ASP A 325 44.72 -13.13 2.40
C ASP A 325 44.11 -13.65 1.09
N GLU A 326 44.74 -14.69 0.56
CA GLU A 326 44.35 -15.41 -0.66
C GLU A 326 43.00 -16.09 -0.44
N SER A 327 41.92 -15.49 -0.92
CA SER A 327 40.67 -16.21 -1.15
C SER A 327 40.19 -15.96 -2.59
N ASN A 328 39.96 -17.05 -3.30
CA ASN A 328 39.70 -17.15 -4.74
C ASN A 328 38.55 -16.25 -5.22
N ASP A 329 38.90 -15.03 -5.60
CA ASP A 329 38.05 -14.12 -6.35
C ASP A 329 38.25 -14.38 -7.85
N CYS A 330 37.20 -14.86 -8.55
CA CYS A 330 37.21 -15.13 -10.00
C CYS A 330 37.20 -13.78 -10.75
N ASN A 331 38.35 -13.10 -10.75
CA ASN A 331 38.61 -11.89 -11.54
C ASN A 331 39.44 -12.18 -12.80
N ASP A 332 39.68 -13.46 -13.11
CA ASP A 332 40.56 -13.84 -14.21
C ASP A 332 39.79 -14.07 -15.52
N LEU A 333 40.25 -13.47 -16.62
CA LEU A 333 39.71 -13.58 -18.00
C LEU A 333 39.53 -15.05 -18.45
N LYS A 334 40.29 -15.96 -17.84
CA LYS A 334 40.24 -17.41 -18.06
C LYS A 334 38.96 -18.05 -17.51
N CYS A 335 38.44 -17.56 -16.38
CA CYS A 335 37.21 -17.99 -15.74
C CYS A 335 35.99 -17.64 -16.63
N PHE A 336 35.95 -16.43 -17.17
CA PHE A 336 34.90 -15.98 -18.11
C PHE A 336 34.88 -16.77 -19.42
N LYS A 337 36.06 -17.08 -19.99
CA LYS A 337 36.14 -17.92 -21.20
C LYS A 337 35.57 -19.32 -20.96
N GLN A 338 35.81 -19.90 -19.79
CA GLN A 338 35.31 -21.21 -19.44
C GLN A 338 33.77 -21.21 -19.32
N LEU A 339 33.20 -20.19 -18.68
CA LEU A 339 31.74 -20.03 -18.56
C LEU A 339 31.05 -19.85 -19.93
N LEU A 340 31.68 -19.10 -20.85
CA LEU A 340 31.18 -18.95 -22.22
C LEU A 340 31.17 -20.28 -22.98
N ILE A 341 32.22 -21.09 -22.84
CA ILE A 341 32.30 -22.41 -23.48
C ILE A 341 31.25 -23.36 -22.89
N GLU A 342 31.06 -23.36 -21.58
CA GLU A 342 30.03 -24.19 -20.92
C GLU A 342 28.61 -23.79 -21.31
N SER A 343 28.36 -22.48 -21.48
CA SER A 343 27.08 -21.96 -21.94
C SER A 343 26.79 -22.35 -23.40
N ASP A 344 27.79 -22.27 -24.28
CA ASP A 344 27.67 -22.71 -25.68
C ASP A 344 27.39 -24.22 -25.78
N MET A 345 28.07 -25.04 -24.97
CA MET A 345 27.82 -26.49 -24.92
C MET A 345 26.40 -26.82 -24.43
N LYS A 346 25.91 -26.13 -23.40
CA LYS A 346 24.52 -26.31 -22.92
C LYS A 346 23.50 -25.89 -23.98
N THR A 347 23.78 -24.82 -24.70
CA THR A 347 22.89 -24.31 -25.77
C THR A 347 22.79 -25.33 -26.91
N LYS A 348 23.93 -25.87 -27.36
CA LYS A 348 23.95 -26.94 -28.39
C LYS A 348 23.16 -28.18 -27.97
N LYS A 349 23.33 -28.63 -26.72
CA LYS A 349 22.57 -29.77 -26.19
C LYS A 349 21.06 -29.50 -26.18
N LEU A 350 20.65 -28.27 -25.85
CA LEU A 350 19.24 -27.87 -25.90
C LEU A 350 18.71 -27.89 -27.34
N THR A 351 19.49 -27.42 -28.30
CA THR A 351 19.12 -27.42 -29.72
C THR A 351 18.94 -28.84 -30.26
N GLU A 352 19.80 -29.78 -29.89
CA GLU A 352 19.64 -31.20 -30.25
C GLU A 352 18.36 -31.81 -29.66
N GLN A 353 18.06 -31.51 -28.39
CA GLN A 353 16.84 -31.98 -27.74
C GLN A 353 15.57 -31.43 -28.41
N VAL A 354 15.57 -30.14 -28.79
CA VAL A 354 14.46 -29.52 -29.53
C VAL A 354 14.29 -30.15 -30.91
N GLY A 355 15.40 -30.49 -31.58
CA GLY A 355 15.38 -31.20 -32.86
C GLY A 355 14.76 -32.60 -32.73
N GLU A 356 15.13 -33.36 -31.68
CA GLU A 356 14.55 -34.69 -31.47
C GLU A 356 13.05 -34.63 -31.13
N ILE A 357 12.63 -33.65 -30.33
CA ILE A 357 11.20 -33.43 -30.02
C ILE A 357 10.43 -33.09 -31.31
N SER A 358 10.97 -32.22 -32.15
CA SER A 358 10.32 -31.83 -33.43
C SER A 358 10.12 -33.05 -34.34
N ARG A 359 11.12 -33.91 -34.45
CA ARG A 359 11.05 -35.14 -35.27
C ARG A 359 10.01 -36.13 -34.74
N ARG A 360 9.89 -36.27 -33.41
CA ARG A 360 8.83 -37.10 -32.80
C ARG A 360 7.44 -36.52 -33.03
N LEU A 361 7.32 -35.19 -33.05
CA LEU A 361 6.07 -34.52 -33.36
C LEU A 361 5.62 -34.79 -34.80
N GLU A 362 6.55 -34.73 -35.76
CA GLU A 362 6.28 -35.08 -37.17
C GLU A 362 5.86 -36.54 -37.34
N GLU A 363 6.54 -37.50 -36.68
CA GLU A 363 6.13 -38.91 -36.70
C GLU A 363 4.73 -39.12 -36.11
N LEU A 364 4.40 -38.41 -35.03
CA LEU A 364 3.07 -38.48 -34.42
C LEU A 364 1.99 -37.89 -35.34
N MET A 365 2.28 -36.78 -36.03
CA MET A 365 1.35 -36.19 -37.00
C MET A 365 1.10 -37.15 -38.18
N LEU A 366 2.14 -37.78 -38.73
CA LEU A 366 2.00 -38.76 -39.81
C LEU A 366 1.14 -39.96 -39.39
N ARG A 367 1.35 -40.48 -38.18
CA ARG A 367 0.51 -41.57 -37.64
C ARG A 367 -0.94 -41.12 -37.42
N LEU A 368 -1.16 -39.87 -37.02
CA LEU A 368 -2.50 -39.32 -36.86
C LEU A 368 -3.23 -39.24 -38.21
N GLU A 369 -2.54 -38.85 -39.27
CA GLU A 369 -3.07 -38.83 -40.64
C GLU A 369 -3.39 -40.24 -41.17
N GLU A 370 -2.57 -41.25 -40.87
CA GLU A 370 -2.85 -42.64 -41.22
C GLU A 370 -4.12 -43.16 -40.52
N VAL A 371 -4.30 -42.85 -39.23
CA VAL A 371 -5.50 -43.23 -38.46
C VAL A 371 -6.75 -42.49 -38.97
N GLN A 372 -6.61 -41.24 -39.43
CA GLN A 372 -7.72 -40.50 -40.04
C GLN A 372 -8.12 -41.05 -41.40
N LYS A 373 -7.21 -41.62 -42.18
CA LYS A 373 -7.49 -42.26 -43.48
C LYS A 373 -8.04 -43.69 -43.35
N SER A 374 -7.93 -44.31 -42.18
CA SER A 374 -8.46 -45.67 -41.91
C SER A 374 -9.86 -45.69 -41.29
N LYS A 375 -10.52 -44.53 -41.17
CA LYS A 375 -11.95 -44.36 -40.86
C LYS A 375 -12.67 -43.90 -42.11
#